data_AF-A0A7W0MXU2-F1
#
_entry.id   AF-A0A7W0MXU2-F1
#
_cell.length_a   1.000
_cell.length_b   1.000
_cell.length_c   1.000
_cell.angle_alpha   90.00
_cell.angle_beta   90.00
_cell.angle_gamma   90.00
#
_symmetry.space_group_name_H-M   'P 1'
#
loop_
_entity.id
_entity.type
_entity.pdbx_description
1 polymer ?
#
loop_
_entity_poly.entity_id
_entity_poly.type
_entity_poly.pdbx_seq_one_letter_code
_entity_poly.pdbx_strand_id
1 'polypeptide(L)' 'MWARPDAELGILGDVSGLDAVELGCGTAYDSARLARSGARVVGVDPTPAQLDTARRMQAEFGLDFPLIQA' A
#
# COMPACT_ATOMS: atom_id res chain seq x y z
N MET A 1 -14.68 -8.14 3.06
CA MET A 1 -13.61 -7.26 2.56
C MET A 1 -14.28 -6.25 1.64
N TRP A 2 -13.96 -4.96 1.78
CA TRP A 2 -14.76 -3.78 1.36
C TRP A 2 -15.55 -3.93 0.05
N ALA A 3 -16.86 -3.64 0.10
CA ALA A 3 -17.76 -3.84 -1.04
C ALA A 3 -17.53 -2.86 -2.20
N ARG A 4 -16.83 -1.75 -1.95
CA ARG A 4 -16.59 -0.68 -2.93
C ARG A 4 -15.17 -0.12 -2.76
N PRO A 5 -14.42 0.09 -3.83
CA PRO A 5 -13.11 0.72 -3.78
C PRO A 5 -13.21 2.23 -3.50
N ASP A 6 -12.15 2.80 -2.92
CA ASP A 6 -12.07 4.24 -2.66
C ASP A 6 -12.22 5.09 -3.94
N ALA A 7 -11.79 4.58 -5.10
CA ALA A 7 -11.98 5.26 -6.39
C ALA A 7 -13.45 5.54 -6.74
N GLU A 8 -14.40 4.78 -6.17
CA GLU A 8 -15.83 5.03 -6.33
C GLU A 8 -16.43 5.90 -5.21
N LEU A 9 -15.79 5.96 -4.04
CA LEU A 9 -16.29 6.65 -2.86
C LEU A 9 -15.67 8.04 -2.69
N GLY A 10 -14.46 8.25 -3.22
CA GLY A 10 -13.71 9.49 -3.15
C GLY A 10 -13.34 9.90 -1.73
N ILE A 11 -13.12 8.95 -0.81
CA ILE A 11 -12.88 9.26 0.61
C ILE A 11 -11.53 9.96 0.77
N LEU A 12 -10.50 9.49 0.07
CA LEU A 12 -9.15 10.04 0.19
C LEU A 12 -8.87 11.24 -0.73
N GLY A 13 -9.70 11.46 -1.75
CA GLY A 13 -9.47 12.51 -2.74
C GLY A 13 -8.22 12.30 -3.60
N ASP A 14 -7.61 13.39 -4.07
CA ASP A 14 -6.32 13.33 -4.79
C ASP A 14 -5.17 13.19 -3.80
N VAL A 15 -4.41 12.11 -3.95
CA VAL A 15 -3.25 11.77 -3.10
C VAL A 15 -1.92 11.89 -3.84
N SER A 16 -1.94 12.38 -5.09
CA SER A 16 -0.74 12.50 -5.90
C SER A 16 0.30 13.38 -5.21
N GLY A 17 1.53 12.87 -5.10
CA GLY A 17 2.65 13.59 -4.48
C GLY A 17 2.57 13.75 -2.96
N LEU A 18 1.59 13.14 -2.28
CA LEU A 18 1.54 13.10 -0.81
C LEU A 18 2.41 11.97 -0.26
N ASP A 19 2.90 12.14 0.96
CA ASP A 19 3.52 11.07 1.73
C ASP A 19 2.45 10.29 2.49
N ALA A 20 2.48 8.96 2.38
CA ALA A 20 1.52 8.07 3.03
C ALA A 20 2.22 6.92 3.76
N VAL A 21 1.64 6.52 4.89
CA VAL A 21 2.06 5.34 5.65
C VAL A 21 0.87 4.40 5.84
N GLU A 22 1.05 3.13 5.51
CA GLU A 22 0.09 2.05 5.77
C GLU A 22 0.54 1.28 7.02
N LEU A 23 -0.18 1.47 8.13
CA LEU A 23 0.10 0.78 9.40
C LEU A 23 -0.63 -0.56 9.44
N GLY A 24 0.13 -1.65 9.41
CA GLY A 24 -0.39 -3.01 9.25
C GLY A 24 -0.67 -3.33 7.79
N CYS A 25 0.35 -3.27 6.93
CA CYS A 25 0.18 -3.33 5.48
C CYS A 25 -0.21 -4.72 4.96
N GLY A 26 0.04 -5.80 5.69
CA GLY A 26 -0.30 -7.15 5.24
C GLY A 26 0.30 -7.47 3.87
N THR A 27 -0.53 -7.57 2.84
CA THR A 27 -0.12 -7.80 1.44
C THR A 27 0.30 -6.53 0.68
N ALA A 28 0.27 -5.38 1.36
CA ALA A 28 0.50 -4.03 0.83
C ALA A 28 -0.51 -3.61 -0.26
N TYR A 29 -1.76 -4.06 -0.14
CA TYR A 29 -2.83 -3.75 -1.10
C TYR A 29 -3.14 -2.25 -1.15
N ASP A 30 -3.34 -1.59 -0.01
CA ASP A 30 -3.63 -0.16 0.00
C ASP A 30 -2.39 0.65 -0.38
N SER A 31 -1.18 0.24 0.04
CA SER A 31 0.06 0.86 -0.43
C SER A 31 0.21 0.80 -1.95
N ALA A 32 -0.07 -0.35 -2.56
CA ALA A 32 -0.04 -0.51 -4.01
C ALA A 32 -1.07 0.40 -4.71
N ARG A 33 -2.27 0.53 -4.15
CA ARG A 33 -3.30 1.46 -4.67
C ARG A 33 -2.81 2.90 -4.59
N LEU A 34 -2.32 3.33 -3.44
CA LEU A 34 -1.84 4.69 -3.20
C LEU A 34 -0.64 5.04 -4.09
N ALA A 35 0.30 4.11 -4.25
CA ALA A 35 1.45 4.27 -5.14
C ALA A 35 1.02 4.44 -6.60
N ARG A 36 0.04 3.67 -7.09
CA ARG A 36 -0.53 3.82 -8.43
C ARG A 36 -1.26 5.16 -8.62
N SER A 37 -1.81 5.72 -7.55
CA SER A 37 -2.41 7.06 -7.54
C SER A 37 -1.36 8.19 -7.41
N GLY A 38 -0.06 7.86 -7.38
CA GLY A 38 1.04 8.84 -7.36
C GLY A 38 1.48 9.28 -5.97
N ALA A 39 1.00 8.66 -4.90
CA ALA A 39 1.50 8.91 -3.55
C ALA A 39 2.90 8.27 -3.35
N ARG A 40 3.71 8.85 -2.45
CA ARG A 40 4.94 8.26 -1.94
C ARG A 40 4.61 7.47 -0.69
N VAL A 41 4.60 6.14 -0.79
CA VAL A 41 4.05 5.27 0.26
C VAL A 41 5.14 4.51 1.00
N VAL A 42 4.93 4.26 2.30
CA VAL A 42 5.68 3.28 3.09
C VAL A 42 4.70 2.28 3.70
N GLY A 43 4.92 0.98 3.46
CA GLY A 43 4.18 -0.09 4.12
C GLY A 43 4.89 -0.53 5.41
N VAL A 44 4.14 -0.66 6.50
CA VAL A 44 4.67 -1.09 7.81
C VAL A 44 3.88 -2.30 8.30
N ASP A 45 4.55 -3.36 8.72
CA ASP A 45 3.90 -4.50 9.37
C ASP A 45 4.85 -5.16 10.40
N PRO A 46 4.39 -5.48 11.63
CA PRO A 46 5.21 -6.14 12.63
C PRO A 46 5.53 -7.60 12.28
N THR A 47 4.79 -8.19 11.34
CA THR A 47 4.85 -9.62 11.02
C THR A 47 5.76 -9.86 9.81
N PRO A 48 6.94 -10.49 9.97
CA PRO A 48 7.87 -10.72 8.86
C PRO A 48 7.23 -11.45 7.66
N ALA A 49 6.38 -12.45 7.93
CA ALA A 49 5.68 -13.22 6.90
C ALA A 49 4.70 -12.38 6.06
N GLN A 50 4.14 -11.29 6.62
CA GLN A 50 3.34 -10.33 5.85
C GLN A 50 4.23 -9.53 4.90
N LEU A 51 5.36 -9.03 5.40
CA LEU A 51 6.32 -8.30 4.57
C LEU A 51 6.89 -9.17 3.43
N ASP A 52 7.14 -10.46 3.66
CA ASP A 52 7.54 -11.39 2.60
C ASP A 52 6.44 -11.56 1.54
N THR A 53 5.18 -11.53 1.96
CA THR A 53 4.05 -11.54 1.03
C THR A 53 3.93 -10.22 0.28
N ALA A 54 4.06 -9.08 0.96
CA ALA A 54 4.07 -7.76 0.33
C ALA A 54 5.20 -7.62 -0.71
N ARG A 55 6.42 -8.11 -0.41
CA ARG A 55 7.53 -8.14 -1.38
C ARG A 55 7.21 -8.98 -2.62
N ARG A 56 6.55 -10.13 -2.45
CA ARG A 56 6.09 -10.95 -3.60
C ARG A 56 5.05 -10.19 -4.43
N MET A 57 4.12 -9.49 -3.80
CA MET A 57 3.12 -8.67 -4.50
C MET A 57 3.77 -7.48 -5.23
N GLN A 58 4.75 -6.82 -4.62
CA GLN A 58 5.55 -5.78 -5.27
C GLN A 58 6.22 -6.29 -6.54
N ALA A 59 6.87 -7.45 -6.47
CA ALA A 59 7.50 -8.09 -7.62
C ALA A 59 6.47 -8.50 -8.69
N GLU A 60 5.35 -9.10 -8.29
CA GLU A 60 4.28 -9.54 -9.20
C GLU A 60 3.66 -8.36 -9.97
N PHE A 61 3.46 -7.22 -9.31
CA PHE A 61 2.78 -6.06 -9.89
C PHE A 61 3.72 -4.94 -10.36
N GLY A 62 5.03 -5.13 -10.29
CA GLY A 62 6.04 -4.17 -10.73
C GLY A 62 5.98 -2.84 -9.96
N LEU A 63 5.76 -2.90 -8.65
CA LEU A 63 5.70 -1.74 -7.77
C LEU A 63 6.90 -1.75 -6.83
N ASP A 64 7.46 -0.57 -6.56
CA ASP A 64 8.58 -0.39 -5.63
C ASP A 64 8.26 0.72 -4.63
N PHE A 65 8.24 0.35 -3.36
CA PHE A 65 8.10 1.27 -2.23
C PHE A 65 8.67 0.62 -0.95
N PRO A 66 9.10 1.40 0.05
CA PRO A 66 9.67 0.84 1.27
C PRO A 66 8.69 -0.03 2.06
N LEU A 67 9.20 -1.16 2.54
CA LEU A 67 8.52 -2.07 3.47
C LEU A 67 9.33 -2.17 4.76
N ILE A 68 8.76 -1.75 5.88
CA ILE A 68 9.44 -1.65 7.17
C ILE A 68 8.81 -2.63 8.17
N GLN A 69 9.65 -3.38 8.87
CA GLN A 69 9.25 -4.16 10.04
C GLN A 69 9.35 -3.27 11.28
N ALA A 70 8.24 -3.03 11.97
CA ALA A 70 8.17 -2.24 13.20
C ALA A 70 7.08 -2.76 14.13
#